data_AF-A0A817EAG7-F1
#
_entry.id   AF-A0A817EAG7-F1
#
_cell.length_a   1.000
_cell.length_b   1.000
_cell.length_c   1.000
_cell.angle_alpha   90.00
_cell.angle_beta   90.00
_cell.angle_gamma   90.00
#
_symmetry.space_group_name_H-M   'P 1'
#
loop_
_entity.id
_entity.type
_entity.pdbx_description
1 polymer ?
#
loop_
_entity_poly.entity_id
_entity_poly.type
_entity_poly.pdbx_seq_one_letter_code
_entity_poly.pdbx_strand_id
1 'polypeptide(L)'
;MDKEKSTTTAANSFSSGSTIKKPNKLSSLSSSTASEPSPVAAAITTTNSTAMLPGRVHRILQNFLLIWLDTNIDESKQDFINSLTQLRHLVASITTFTGAQECVNFLRDIKKEKVFMIVSGSLGQQILPEIHAWPQLDSIYVFCGNPSLHEQWAKTMFKVKGVHNDIEPICKALQSDRERCDRSLISISFHGTDALFMYTQLVKEVLLEIDDDDAKSIKELVEYCRLQDDIAEDEIKQIEQEYHSHTPIWWYTAPYFIHSMLNRGLRVLDVDIILKMGFFIRHLHRHIEQLHRQQQSKAPTGLLQVYRGQGLSLQDFEKMKQTKGGLMSFNNFLSTSRNRDISLKNFARPAALDTNSVGILFVMTIDPKVCDASSSLTPFADVTKVSYYQGQEKETLFSTHTIFRIDKIERIVDDHTDRLWQVNLTFTGNDHHDLNTLAAHIRKKLSLMTTGWSRLGRILSKIGQSAKAEQLYQLLLKEASSDNDQANYNSQLGRVFFLQQHWDGIL
;
A
#
# COMPACT_ATOMS: atom_id res chain seq x y z
N MET A 1 -6.16 58.74 33.28
CA MET A 1 -6.18 59.92 32.41
C MET A 1 -7.08 59.56 31.24
N ASP A 2 -8.39 59.65 31.46
CA ASP A 2 -9.20 60.88 31.21
C ASP A 2 -9.26 61.15 29.71
N LYS A 3 -10.41 61.26 29.05
CA LYS A 3 -11.79 61.45 29.50
C LYS A 3 -12.71 61.34 28.27
N GLU A 4 -13.94 60.88 28.51
CA GLU A 4 -15.20 61.44 27.98
C GLU A 4 -15.48 61.35 26.46
N LYS A 5 -16.70 61.07 25.98
CA LYS A 5 -18.02 60.83 26.59
C LYS A 5 -19.02 60.52 25.46
N SER A 6 -20.02 59.66 25.77
CA SER A 6 -21.47 59.88 25.55
C SER A 6 -21.99 60.04 24.10
N THR A 7 -23.19 59.63 23.69
CA THR A 7 -24.45 59.18 24.34
C THR A 7 -25.39 58.79 23.17
N THR A 8 -26.10 57.65 23.19
CA THR A 8 -27.57 57.48 23.47
C THR A 8 -28.49 57.99 22.31
N THR A 9 -29.67 57.49 21.93
CA THR A 9 -30.74 56.64 22.51
C THR A 9 -31.80 56.33 21.42
N ALA A 10 -32.62 55.29 21.65
CA ALA A 10 -34.06 55.13 21.33
C ALA A 10 -34.52 55.13 19.84
N ALA A 11 -35.17 54.09 19.31
CA ALA A 11 -36.43 53.40 19.66
C ALA A 11 -37.71 54.06 19.08
N ASN A 12 -38.61 53.17 18.63
CA ASN A 12 -40.01 53.32 18.19
C ASN A 12 -40.25 53.60 16.69
N SER A 13 -41.28 53.10 16.02
CA SER A 13 -42.19 51.93 16.05
C SER A 13 -43.28 52.22 15.00
N PHE A 14 -44.15 51.24 14.71
CA PHE A 14 -45.32 51.24 13.81
C PHE A 14 -45.05 51.09 12.30
N SER A 15 -45.88 50.45 11.48
CA SER A 15 -46.71 49.23 11.50
C SER A 15 -47.67 49.36 10.30
N SER A 16 -47.90 48.28 9.56
CA SER A 16 -49.14 47.93 8.80
C SER A 16 -48.69 46.98 7.68
N GLY A 17 -49.22 45.78 7.48
CA GLY A 17 -50.46 45.17 7.92
C GLY A 17 -51.29 44.82 6.69
N SER A 18 -51.31 43.55 6.27
CA SER A 18 -52.55 42.84 5.88
C SER A 18 -52.24 41.35 5.63
N THR A 19 -52.73 40.39 6.42
CA THR A 19 -54.11 39.79 6.41
C THR A 19 -54.11 38.51 5.52
N ILE A 20 -53.97 37.30 6.10
CA ILE A 20 -55.05 36.35 6.52
C ILE A 20 -55.50 35.46 5.32
N LYS A 21 -55.76 34.14 5.36
CA LYS A 21 -55.90 33.08 6.39
C LYS A 21 -55.93 31.73 5.64
N LYS A 22 -55.48 30.65 6.31
CA LYS A 22 -55.88 29.25 6.01
C LYS A 22 -57.37 29.03 6.35
N PRO A 23 -58.02 27.92 5.94
CA PRO A 23 -58.04 26.76 6.83
C PRO A 23 -58.08 25.37 6.14
N ASN A 24 -58.08 24.37 7.02
CA ASN A 24 -57.86 22.93 6.91
C ASN A 24 -59.05 22.08 6.39
N LYS A 25 -58.70 20.88 5.86
CA LYS A 25 -59.26 19.51 6.01
C LYS A 25 -60.80 19.28 6.04
N LEU A 26 -61.34 18.29 5.29
CA LEU A 26 -61.45 16.85 5.63
C LEU A 26 -62.29 16.06 4.56
N SER A 27 -61.83 14.85 4.19
CA SER A 27 -62.52 13.60 3.76
C SER A 27 -63.85 13.55 2.96
N SER A 28 -63.91 12.75 1.88
CA SER A 28 -64.67 11.47 1.79
C SER A 28 -64.91 10.92 0.35
N LEU A 29 -64.87 9.58 0.25
CA LEU A 29 -65.56 8.61 -0.65
C LEU A 29 -65.48 8.61 -2.20
N SER A 30 -64.94 7.48 -2.71
CA SER A 30 -65.40 6.57 -3.80
C SER A 30 -65.93 7.08 -5.15
N SER A 31 -65.38 6.57 -6.26
CA SER A 31 -66.04 5.62 -7.20
C SER A 31 -65.34 5.51 -8.56
N SER A 32 -65.55 4.35 -9.19
CA SER A 32 -65.09 3.83 -10.48
C SER A 32 -65.45 4.65 -11.72
N THR A 33 -64.68 4.54 -12.81
CA THR A 33 -65.14 4.03 -14.13
C THR A 33 -64.02 4.00 -15.17
N ALA A 34 -64.13 3.00 -16.06
CA ALA A 34 -63.20 2.61 -17.11
C ALA A 34 -63.38 3.40 -18.42
N SER A 35 -62.33 3.48 -19.25
CA SER A 35 -62.41 3.45 -20.72
C SER A 35 -61.06 3.14 -21.36
N GLU A 36 -60.99 1.96 -21.95
CA GLU A 36 -60.04 1.47 -22.99
C GLU A 36 -60.68 1.69 -24.39
N PRO A 37 -60.08 1.38 -25.58
CA PRO A 37 -58.71 0.91 -25.91
C PRO A 37 -58.05 1.43 -27.24
N SER A 38 -56.74 1.09 -27.39
CA SER A 38 -56.01 0.61 -28.61
C SER A 38 -55.59 1.54 -29.78
N PRO A 39 -54.60 1.14 -30.65
CA PRO A 39 -53.45 0.21 -30.47
C PRO A 39 -52.12 0.73 -31.11
N VAL A 40 -50.97 0.12 -30.78
CA VAL A 40 -50.01 -0.57 -31.70
C VAL A 40 -48.70 -0.90 -30.95
N ALA A 41 -48.60 -2.18 -30.61
CA ALA A 41 -47.45 -3.11 -30.64
C ALA A 41 -45.98 -2.67 -30.40
N ALA A 42 -45.39 -3.42 -29.44
CA ALA A 42 -44.10 -4.13 -29.50
C ALA A 42 -42.80 -3.42 -29.10
N ALA A 43 -42.40 -3.61 -27.82
CA ALA A 43 -41.14 -4.26 -27.45
C ALA A 43 -41.11 -4.50 -25.92
N ILE A 44 -41.37 -5.73 -25.49
CA ILE A 44 -41.21 -6.15 -24.10
C ILE A 44 -39.79 -6.69 -23.96
N THR A 45 -38.97 -6.06 -23.11
CA THR A 45 -37.88 -6.75 -22.43
C THR A 45 -37.90 -6.28 -20.98
N THR A 46 -38.52 -7.10 -20.14
CA THR A 46 -38.61 -6.99 -18.70
C THR A 46 -37.22 -7.15 -18.09
N THR A 47 -36.59 -6.05 -17.65
CA THR A 47 -35.44 -6.11 -16.76
C THR A 47 -35.92 -6.31 -15.32
N ASN A 48 -35.97 -7.56 -14.87
CA ASN A 48 -36.07 -7.88 -13.46
C ASN A 48 -34.77 -7.49 -12.76
N SER A 49 -34.78 -6.33 -12.10
CA SER A 49 -33.74 -5.90 -11.18
C SER A 49 -33.77 -6.79 -9.95
N THR A 50 -32.92 -7.82 -9.95
CA THR A 50 -32.60 -8.59 -8.76
C THR A 50 -31.28 -8.02 -8.25
N ALA A 51 -31.32 -7.42 -7.06
CA ALA A 51 -30.15 -6.88 -6.38
C ALA A 51 -29.08 -7.97 -6.25
N MET A 52 -28.06 -7.93 -7.11
CA MET A 52 -26.88 -8.77 -6.97
C MET A 52 -26.03 -8.22 -5.84
N LEU A 53 -25.77 -9.07 -4.84
CA LEU A 53 -24.61 -8.93 -3.96
C LEU A 53 -23.37 -8.68 -4.84
N PRO A 54 -22.49 -7.72 -4.50
CA PRO A 54 -21.30 -7.46 -5.31
C PRO A 54 -20.48 -8.74 -5.38
N GLY A 55 -20.25 -9.24 -6.59
CA GLY A 55 -19.40 -10.40 -6.84
C GLY A 55 -18.02 -10.20 -6.21
N ARG A 56 -17.45 -11.28 -5.65
CA ARG A 56 -16.09 -11.27 -5.08
C ARG A 56 -15.10 -10.78 -6.14
N VAL A 57 -14.42 -9.68 -5.85
CA VAL A 57 -13.41 -9.09 -6.74
C VAL A 57 -12.06 -9.61 -6.29
N HIS A 58 -11.34 -10.34 -7.15
CA HIS A 58 -9.95 -10.72 -6.90
C HIS A 58 -9.08 -9.46 -6.86
N ARG A 59 -8.63 -9.04 -5.66
CA ARG A 59 -7.75 -7.88 -5.50
C ARG A 59 -6.38 -8.34 -5.05
N ILE A 60 -5.35 -7.68 -5.58
CA ILE A 60 -3.98 -8.02 -5.24
C ILE A 60 -3.63 -7.38 -3.90
N LEU A 61 -3.35 -8.20 -2.88
CA LEU A 61 -3.07 -7.71 -1.54
C LEU A 61 -1.58 -7.66 -1.21
N GLN A 62 -0.71 -8.26 -2.04
CA GLN A 62 0.73 -8.34 -1.81
C GLN A 62 1.53 -7.70 -2.94
N ASN A 63 2.82 -7.44 -2.72
CA ASN A 63 3.67 -6.86 -3.76
C ASN A 63 3.92 -7.79 -4.96
N PHE A 64 3.54 -9.06 -4.83
CA PHE A 64 3.70 -10.09 -5.85
C PHE A 64 2.45 -10.96 -5.95
N LEU A 65 2.41 -11.77 -7.02
CA LEU A 65 1.42 -12.81 -7.28
C LEU A 65 2.12 -14.15 -7.43
N LEU A 66 1.51 -15.23 -6.93
CA LEU A 66 1.90 -16.58 -7.30
C LEU A 66 0.96 -17.09 -8.39
N ILE A 67 1.55 -17.51 -9.52
CA ILE A 67 0.82 -18.17 -10.59
C ILE A 67 1.20 -19.65 -10.62
N TRP A 68 0.22 -20.54 -10.74
CA TRP A 68 0.46 -21.96 -11.00
C TRP A 68 -0.16 -22.37 -12.33
N LEU A 69 0.68 -22.70 -13.31
CA LEU A 69 0.28 -23.18 -14.63
C LEU A 69 0.57 -24.68 -14.80
N ASP A 70 -0.47 -25.50 -14.87
CA ASP A 70 -0.37 -26.93 -15.16
C ASP A 70 -1.64 -27.41 -15.90
N THR A 71 -1.47 -28.22 -16.96
CA THR A 71 -2.62 -28.79 -17.70
C THR A 71 -3.41 -29.80 -16.87
N ASN A 72 -2.80 -30.35 -15.82
CA ASN A 72 -3.36 -31.43 -15.01
C ASN A 72 -3.82 -30.96 -13.62
N ILE A 73 -4.08 -29.66 -13.45
CA ILE A 73 -4.68 -29.15 -12.22
C ILE A 73 -6.01 -29.85 -12.01
N ASP A 74 -6.07 -30.64 -10.94
CA ASP A 74 -7.25 -31.37 -10.52
C ASP A 74 -7.46 -31.08 -9.03
N GLU A 75 -8.42 -30.21 -8.76
CA GLU A 75 -8.76 -29.74 -7.41
C GLU A 75 -9.27 -30.87 -6.50
N SER A 76 -9.61 -32.03 -7.07
CA SER A 76 -10.06 -33.19 -6.31
C SER A 76 -8.91 -34.09 -5.82
N LYS A 77 -7.68 -33.93 -6.34
CA LYS A 77 -6.53 -34.76 -5.97
C LYS A 77 -5.92 -34.33 -4.65
N GLN A 78 -5.72 -35.29 -3.75
CA GLN A 78 -5.15 -35.03 -2.43
C GLN A 78 -3.75 -34.40 -2.49
N ASP A 79 -2.90 -34.83 -3.42
CA ASP A 79 -1.55 -34.27 -3.56
C ASP A 79 -1.56 -32.80 -4.00
N PHE A 80 -2.51 -32.44 -4.87
CA PHE A 80 -2.72 -31.06 -5.28
C PHE A 80 -3.26 -30.22 -4.10
N ILE A 81 -4.26 -30.73 -3.36
CA ILE A 81 -4.80 -30.07 -2.17
C ILE A 81 -3.70 -29.85 -1.12
N ASN A 82 -2.86 -30.85 -0.87
CA ASN A 82 -1.75 -30.76 0.08
C ASN A 82 -0.73 -29.70 -0.36
N SER A 83 -0.36 -29.69 -1.64
CA SER A 83 0.58 -28.70 -2.20
C SER A 83 0.02 -27.29 -2.14
N LEU A 84 -1.25 -27.12 -2.52
CA LEU A 84 -1.95 -25.85 -2.46
C LEU A 84 -2.07 -25.32 -1.04
N THR A 85 -2.34 -26.21 -0.07
CA THR A 85 -2.40 -25.86 1.36
C THR A 85 -1.05 -25.34 1.85
N GLN A 86 0.05 -26.03 1.52
CA GLN A 86 1.40 -25.57 1.88
C GLN A 86 1.73 -24.19 1.29
N LEU A 87 1.36 -23.95 0.02
CA LEU A 87 1.59 -22.66 -0.62
C LEU A 87 0.75 -21.53 0.00
N ARG A 88 -0.51 -21.81 0.37
CA ARG A 88 -1.42 -20.83 1.01
C ARG A 88 -0.93 -20.36 2.38
N HIS A 89 -0.09 -21.13 3.06
CA HIS A 89 0.58 -20.67 4.29
C HIS A 89 1.73 -19.67 4.03
N LEU A 90 2.16 -19.52 2.77
CA LEU A 90 3.31 -18.68 2.40
C LEU A 90 2.91 -17.41 1.65
N VAL A 91 1.88 -17.50 0.82
CA VAL A 91 1.40 -16.41 -0.03
C VAL A 91 -0.09 -16.25 0.17
N ALA A 92 -0.56 -15.01 0.04
CA ALA A 92 -1.99 -14.80 0.01
C ALA A 92 -2.52 -15.36 -1.32
N SER A 93 -2.18 -14.71 -2.43
CA SER A 93 -2.72 -15.03 -3.76
C SER A 93 -2.02 -16.16 -4.49
N ILE A 94 -2.81 -17.14 -4.93
CA ILE A 94 -2.45 -18.15 -5.92
C ILE A 94 -3.47 -18.13 -7.05
N THR A 95 -3.03 -17.73 -8.24
CA THR A 95 -3.85 -17.80 -9.47
C THR A 95 -3.46 -19.03 -10.27
N THR A 96 -4.40 -19.94 -10.50
CA THR A 96 -4.18 -21.17 -11.26
C THR A 96 -4.60 -21.00 -12.72
N PHE A 97 -3.86 -21.64 -13.63
CA PHE A 97 -4.21 -21.71 -15.05
C PHE A 97 -4.00 -23.12 -15.56
N THR A 98 -4.90 -23.59 -16.41
CA THR A 98 -4.74 -24.82 -17.20
C THR A 98 -4.31 -24.52 -18.63
N GLY A 99 -4.66 -23.33 -19.14
CA GLY A 99 -4.32 -22.86 -20.49
C GLY A 99 -3.10 -21.94 -20.52
N ALA A 100 -2.09 -22.31 -21.33
CA ALA A 100 -0.89 -21.51 -21.52
C ALA A 100 -1.17 -20.08 -22.02
N GLN A 101 -2.05 -19.93 -23.03
CA GLN A 101 -2.32 -18.62 -23.64
C GLN A 101 -3.04 -17.67 -22.67
N GLU A 102 -3.97 -18.19 -21.88
CA GLU A 102 -4.68 -17.42 -20.86
C GLU A 102 -3.69 -16.91 -19.81
N CYS A 103 -2.81 -17.78 -19.31
CA CYS A 103 -1.74 -17.40 -18.39
C CYS A 103 -0.83 -16.31 -18.97
N VAL A 104 -0.41 -16.43 -20.23
CA VAL A 104 0.47 -15.44 -20.89
C VAL A 104 -0.25 -14.09 -21.06
N ASN A 105 -1.53 -14.10 -21.42
CA ASN A 105 -2.32 -12.88 -21.53
C ASN A 105 -2.47 -12.19 -20.18
N PHE A 106 -2.81 -12.93 -19.13
CA PHE A 106 -2.89 -12.41 -17.76
C PHE A 106 -1.54 -11.81 -17.30
N LEU A 107 -0.44 -12.53 -17.53
CA LEU A 107 0.92 -12.05 -17.23
C LEU A 107 1.25 -10.72 -17.93
N ARG A 108 0.74 -10.50 -19.14
CA ARG A 108 0.99 -9.29 -19.91
C ARG A 108 0.34 -8.06 -19.29
N ASP A 109 -0.79 -8.23 -18.61
CA ASP A 109 -1.58 -7.14 -18.04
C ASP A 109 -1.05 -6.67 -16.68
N ILE A 110 -0.22 -7.48 -16.01
CA ILE A 110 0.42 -7.14 -14.74
C ILE A 110 1.49 -6.06 -14.96
N LYS A 111 1.33 -4.91 -14.30
CA LYS A 111 2.25 -3.75 -14.47
C LYS A 111 3.01 -3.36 -13.20
N LYS A 112 2.43 -3.53 -12.00
CA LYS A 112 2.97 -2.96 -10.75
C LYS A 112 3.53 -4.02 -9.80
N GLU A 113 3.11 -5.25 -9.98
CA GLU A 113 3.44 -6.39 -9.13
C GLU A 113 4.48 -7.28 -9.79
N LYS A 114 5.20 -8.04 -8.96
CA LYS A 114 6.06 -9.12 -9.42
C LYS A 114 5.31 -10.43 -9.47
N VAL A 115 5.76 -11.36 -10.29
CA VAL A 115 5.13 -12.66 -10.45
C VAL A 115 6.14 -13.75 -10.14
N PHE A 116 5.75 -14.65 -9.25
CA PHE A 116 6.37 -15.94 -9.08
C PHE A 116 5.52 -16.97 -9.82
N MET A 117 6.16 -17.84 -10.59
CA MET A 117 5.46 -18.81 -11.41
C MET A 117 5.88 -20.23 -11.06
N ILE A 118 4.92 -21.07 -10.72
CA ILE A 118 5.05 -22.52 -10.70
C ILE A 118 4.51 -23.03 -12.03
N VAL A 119 5.29 -23.83 -12.75
CA VAL A 119 4.89 -24.34 -14.06
C VAL A 119 5.25 -25.81 -14.22
N SER A 120 4.40 -26.57 -14.91
CA SER A 120 4.72 -27.94 -15.28
C SER A 120 5.91 -27.99 -16.25
N GLY A 121 6.65 -29.11 -16.25
CA GLY A 121 7.85 -29.25 -17.07
C GLY A 121 7.60 -29.06 -18.57
N SER A 122 6.53 -29.65 -19.10
CA SER A 122 6.17 -29.56 -20.52
C SER A 122 5.67 -28.16 -20.91
N LEU A 123 4.77 -27.56 -20.13
CA LEU A 123 4.28 -26.21 -20.39
C LEU A 123 5.40 -25.17 -20.23
N GLY A 124 6.25 -25.33 -19.22
CA GLY A 124 7.40 -24.46 -18.99
C GLY A 124 8.33 -24.44 -20.21
N GLN A 125 8.65 -25.61 -20.75
CA GLN A 125 9.50 -25.71 -21.95
C GLN A 125 8.88 -25.00 -23.17
N GLN A 126 7.55 -25.00 -23.28
CA GLN A 126 6.83 -24.36 -24.39
C GLN A 126 6.81 -22.84 -24.27
N ILE A 127 6.47 -22.29 -23.10
CA ILE A 127 6.14 -20.86 -22.95
C ILE A 127 7.33 -20.01 -22.48
N LEU A 128 8.23 -20.57 -21.68
CA LEU A 128 9.29 -19.79 -21.05
C LEU A 128 10.25 -19.14 -22.04
N PRO A 129 10.56 -19.71 -23.23
CA PRO A 129 11.34 -19.00 -24.23
C PRO A 129 10.78 -17.62 -24.59
N GLU A 130 9.45 -17.44 -24.58
CA GLU A 130 8.79 -16.16 -24.88
C GLU A 130 8.77 -15.21 -23.67
N ILE A 131 8.51 -15.72 -22.47
CA ILE A 131 8.16 -14.88 -21.31
C ILE A 131 9.26 -14.72 -20.26
N HIS A 132 10.31 -15.56 -20.26
CA HIS A 132 11.33 -15.54 -19.18
C HIS A 132 12.03 -14.18 -19.03
N ALA A 133 12.16 -13.42 -20.12
CA ALA A 133 12.78 -12.09 -20.10
C ALA A 133 11.87 -10.98 -19.54
N TRP A 134 10.57 -11.23 -19.36
CA TRP A 134 9.60 -10.20 -18.98
C TRP A 134 9.89 -9.63 -17.58
N PRO A 135 9.95 -8.29 -17.40
CA PRO A 135 10.34 -7.67 -16.13
C PRO A 135 9.44 -7.99 -14.93
N GLN A 136 8.15 -8.24 -15.18
CA GLN A 136 7.18 -8.58 -14.14
C GLN A 136 7.36 -10.02 -13.62
N LEU A 137 7.89 -10.93 -14.42
CA LEU A 137 8.18 -12.32 -14.01
C LEU A 137 9.53 -12.35 -13.27
N ASP A 138 9.52 -12.65 -11.97
CA ASP A 138 10.71 -12.58 -11.11
C ASP A 138 11.42 -13.93 -10.99
N SER A 139 10.65 -14.96 -10.62
CA SER A 139 11.15 -16.31 -10.39
C SER A 139 10.21 -17.36 -10.97
N ILE A 140 10.81 -18.44 -11.47
CA ILE A 140 10.11 -19.57 -12.05
C ILE A 140 10.54 -20.86 -11.34
N TYR A 141 9.58 -21.67 -10.96
CA TYR A 141 9.76 -22.98 -10.34
C TYR A 141 9.13 -24.03 -11.24
N VAL A 142 9.92 -24.97 -11.73
CA VAL A 142 9.39 -26.06 -12.55
C VAL A 142 8.98 -27.20 -11.63
N PHE A 143 7.70 -27.55 -11.61
CA PHE A 143 7.14 -28.63 -10.80
C PHE A 143 6.70 -29.79 -11.70
N CYS A 144 7.34 -30.95 -11.60
CA CYS A 144 7.05 -32.08 -12.48
C CYS A 144 7.44 -33.43 -11.86
N GLY A 145 6.77 -34.50 -12.27
CA GLY A 145 7.06 -35.85 -11.77
C GLY A 145 8.43 -36.40 -12.18
N ASN A 146 9.07 -35.85 -13.22
CA ASN A 146 10.39 -36.28 -13.67
C ASN A 146 11.32 -35.08 -13.95
N PRO A 147 12.02 -34.55 -12.92
CA PRO A 147 12.89 -33.38 -13.05
C PRO A 147 14.00 -33.54 -14.09
N SER A 148 14.55 -34.75 -14.23
CA SER A 148 15.68 -35.04 -15.11
C SER A 148 15.44 -34.67 -16.58
N LEU A 149 14.18 -34.74 -17.04
CA LEU A 149 13.80 -34.39 -18.41
C LEU A 149 13.88 -32.88 -18.68
N HIS A 150 13.73 -32.05 -17.64
CA HIS A 150 13.57 -30.61 -17.79
C HIS A 150 14.76 -29.80 -17.27
N GLU A 151 15.67 -30.42 -16.52
CA GLU A 151 16.85 -29.74 -15.97
C GLU A 151 17.73 -29.06 -17.02
N GLN A 152 17.92 -29.68 -18.18
CA GLN A 152 18.88 -29.19 -19.17
C GLN A 152 18.46 -27.85 -19.76
N TRP A 153 17.19 -27.70 -20.16
CA TRP A 153 16.69 -26.42 -20.67
C TRP A 153 16.46 -25.43 -19.53
N ALA A 154 16.02 -25.88 -18.35
CA ALA A 154 15.80 -25.00 -17.19
C ALA A 154 17.08 -24.25 -16.80
N LYS A 155 18.24 -24.91 -16.81
CA LYS A 155 19.55 -24.31 -16.50
C LYS A 155 19.97 -23.19 -17.46
N THR A 156 19.38 -23.12 -18.67
CA THR A 156 19.67 -22.04 -19.62
C THR A 156 18.96 -20.72 -19.28
N MET A 157 17.97 -20.76 -18.39
CA MET A 157 17.12 -19.61 -18.05
C MET A 157 17.40 -19.12 -16.62
N PHE A 158 17.98 -17.93 -16.49
CA PHE A 158 18.46 -17.40 -15.20
C PHE A 158 17.38 -17.20 -14.12
N LYS A 159 16.10 -17.05 -14.51
CA LYS A 159 14.98 -16.91 -13.58
C LYS A 159 14.40 -18.23 -13.09
N VAL A 160 14.79 -19.36 -13.71
CA VAL A 160 14.38 -20.68 -13.25
C VAL A 160 15.20 -21.04 -12.01
N LYS A 161 14.53 -21.15 -10.86
CA LYS A 161 15.15 -21.40 -9.56
C LYS A 161 15.36 -22.88 -9.26
N GLY A 162 14.77 -23.76 -10.06
CA GLY A 162 14.96 -25.19 -9.98
C GLY A 162 13.87 -25.98 -10.68
N VAL A 163 14.13 -27.28 -10.79
CA VAL A 163 13.18 -28.29 -11.25
C VAL A 163 12.95 -29.26 -10.10
N HIS A 164 11.71 -29.40 -9.67
CA HIS A 164 11.35 -30.11 -8.45
C HIS A 164 10.22 -31.11 -8.72
N ASN A 165 10.24 -32.21 -7.99
CA ASN A 165 9.17 -33.21 -7.92
C ASN A 165 8.42 -33.17 -6.59
N ASP A 166 8.85 -32.32 -5.67
CA ASP A 166 8.22 -32.04 -4.38
C ASP A 166 7.95 -30.54 -4.28
N ILE A 167 6.86 -30.17 -3.60
CA ILE A 167 6.48 -28.79 -3.34
C ILE A 167 7.32 -28.17 -2.21
N GLU A 168 7.83 -28.96 -1.27
CA GLU A 168 8.55 -28.43 -0.09
C GLU A 168 9.80 -27.58 -0.48
N PRO A 169 10.65 -28.01 -1.43
CA PRO A 169 11.76 -27.17 -1.90
C PRO A 169 11.29 -25.87 -2.58
N ILE A 170 10.17 -25.92 -3.30
CA ILE A 170 9.55 -24.74 -3.92
C ILE A 170 9.08 -23.78 -2.84
N CYS A 171 8.39 -24.27 -1.81
CA CYS A 171 7.95 -23.49 -0.65
C CYS A 171 9.11 -22.75 0.03
N LYS A 172 10.24 -23.43 0.29
CA LYS A 172 11.43 -22.82 0.91
C LYS A 172 12.05 -21.72 0.04
N ALA A 173 12.17 -21.98 -1.27
CA ALA A 173 12.71 -21.00 -2.21
C ALA A 173 11.77 -19.79 -2.36
N LEU A 174 10.46 -20.05 -2.44
CA LEU A 174 9.42 -19.03 -2.52
C LEU A 174 9.40 -18.12 -1.29
N GLN A 175 9.58 -18.67 -0.09
CA GLN A 175 9.68 -17.88 1.14
C GLN A 175 10.85 -16.88 1.09
N SER A 176 12.02 -17.34 0.64
CA SER A 176 13.20 -16.48 0.49
C SER A 176 13.01 -15.40 -0.59
N ASP A 177 12.39 -15.77 -1.71
CA ASP A 177 12.09 -14.84 -2.80
C ASP A 177 11.02 -13.81 -2.42
N ARG A 178 10.01 -14.21 -1.63
CA ARG A 178 9.00 -13.31 -1.03
C ARG A 178 9.67 -12.23 -0.19
N GLU A 179 10.53 -12.61 0.76
CA GLU A 179 11.22 -11.66 1.63
C GLU A 179 12.09 -10.67 0.84
N ARG A 180 12.81 -11.16 -0.18
CA ARG A 180 13.60 -10.32 -1.08
C ARG A 180 12.74 -9.36 -1.89
N CYS A 181 11.62 -9.85 -2.41
CA CYS A 181 10.67 -9.08 -3.21
C CYS A 181 10.03 -7.96 -2.38
N ASP A 182 9.52 -8.26 -1.19
CA ASP A 182 8.95 -7.25 -0.27
C ASP A 182 9.98 -6.20 0.15
N ARG A 183 11.25 -6.59 0.36
CA ARG A 183 12.31 -5.60 0.66
C ARG A 183 12.71 -4.73 -0.53
N SER A 184 12.64 -5.27 -1.74
CA SER A 184 13.02 -4.54 -2.97
C SER A 184 11.87 -3.65 -3.48
N LEU A 185 10.63 -4.03 -3.19
CA LEU A 185 9.43 -3.29 -3.53
C LEU A 185 8.98 -2.38 -2.39
N ILE A 186 9.88 -1.47 -1.98
CA ILE A 186 9.52 -0.33 -1.15
C ILE A 186 9.55 0.95 -1.98
N SER A 187 8.64 1.89 -1.72
CA SER A 187 8.61 3.15 -2.44
C SER A 187 9.75 4.06 -1.95
N ILE A 188 10.59 4.47 -2.90
CA ILE A 188 11.62 5.49 -2.71
C ILE A 188 11.25 6.70 -3.56
N SER A 189 11.47 7.90 -3.04
CA SER A 189 11.36 9.13 -3.83
C SER A 189 12.57 10.04 -3.61
N PHE A 190 12.88 10.82 -4.63
CA PHE A 190 14.04 11.71 -4.67
C PHE A 190 13.58 13.17 -4.77
N HIS A 191 14.17 14.02 -3.95
CA HIS A 191 13.85 15.45 -3.92
C HIS A 191 14.23 16.12 -5.24
N GLY A 192 13.33 16.95 -5.77
CA GLY A 192 13.53 17.69 -7.02
C GLY A 192 13.18 16.91 -8.29
N THR A 193 13.07 15.57 -8.22
CA THR A 193 12.71 14.73 -9.38
C THR A 193 11.32 14.10 -9.24
N ASP A 194 10.90 13.74 -8.02
CA ASP A 194 9.63 13.09 -7.80
C ASP A 194 8.66 14.02 -7.06
N ALA A 195 7.52 14.35 -7.70
CA ALA A 195 6.47 15.11 -7.04
C ALA A 195 6.01 14.43 -5.73
N LEU A 196 6.01 13.09 -5.71
CA LEU A 196 5.60 12.28 -4.58
C LEU A 196 6.40 12.53 -3.29
N PHE A 197 7.65 13.00 -3.41
CA PHE A 197 8.54 13.25 -2.26
C PHE A 197 7.86 14.11 -1.19
N MET A 198 7.25 15.24 -1.57
CA MET A 198 6.58 16.11 -0.59
C MET A 198 5.22 15.59 -0.14
N TYR A 199 4.50 14.89 -1.02
CA TYR A 199 3.13 14.51 -0.74
C TYR A 199 3.00 13.27 0.14
N THR A 200 3.98 12.35 0.14
CA THR A 200 3.96 11.21 1.08
C THR A 200 4.10 11.66 2.52
N GLN A 201 4.83 12.75 2.78
CA GLN A 201 4.85 13.41 4.09
C GLN A 201 3.46 13.93 4.49
N LEU A 202 2.74 14.58 3.56
CA LEU A 202 1.39 15.08 3.83
C LEU A 202 0.38 13.96 4.01
N VAL A 203 0.49 12.87 3.25
CA VAL A 203 -0.32 11.65 3.43
C VAL A 203 -0.09 11.10 4.82
N LYS A 204 1.17 10.95 5.24
CA LYS A 204 1.51 10.51 6.60
C LYS A 204 0.89 11.41 7.67
N GLU A 205 1.03 12.73 7.56
CA GLU A 205 0.41 13.68 8.50
C GLU A 205 -1.10 13.45 8.63
N VAL A 206 -1.81 13.36 7.50
CA VAL A 206 -3.26 13.12 7.49
C VAL A 206 -3.62 11.80 8.16
N LEU A 207 -2.90 10.71 7.86
CA LEU A 207 -3.15 9.40 8.47
C LEU A 207 -2.94 9.39 9.99
N LEU A 208 -2.01 10.20 10.49
CA LEU A 208 -1.75 10.32 11.92
C LEU A 208 -2.75 11.24 12.65
N GLU A 209 -3.35 12.19 11.95
CA GLU A 209 -4.41 13.09 12.44
C GLU A 209 -5.78 12.42 12.53
N ILE A 210 -6.04 11.40 11.70
CA ILE A 210 -7.33 10.70 11.67
C ILE A 210 -7.58 9.98 12.99
N ASP A 211 -8.74 10.27 13.58
CA ASP A 211 -9.26 9.68 14.81
C ASP A 211 -10.47 8.81 14.45
N ASP A 212 -10.22 7.52 14.26
CA ASP A 212 -11.25 6.53 13.93
C ASP A 212 -11.49 5.61 15.12
N ASP A 213 -12.68 5.02 15.20
CA ASP A 213 -12.96 3.92 16.13
C ASP A 213 -12.13 2.69 15.75
N ASP A 214 -11.16 2.34 16.60
CA ASP A 214 -10.26 1.21 16.36
C ASP A 214 -11.02 -0.13 16.26
N ALA A 215 -12.05 -0.35 17.08
CA ALA A 215 -12.81 -1.60 17.07
C ALA A 215 -13.60 -1.76 15.77
N LYS A 216 -14.22 -0.67 15.30
CA LYS A 216 -14.86 -0.61 13.99
C LYS A 216 -13.85 -0.83 12.87
N SER A 217 -12.69 -0.18 12.95
CA SER A 217 -11.64 -0.26 11.93
C SER A 217 -11.04 -1.67 11.78
N ILE A 218 -10.79 -2.34 12.91
CA ILE A 218 -10.33 -3.74 12.91
C ILE A 218 -11.38 -4.64 12.27
N LYS A 219 -12.66 -4.49 12.64
CA LYS A 219 -13.76 -5.27 12.06
C LYS A 219 -13.86 -5.04 10.55
N GLU A 220 -13.76 -3.80 10.08
CA GLU A 220 -13.80 -3.48 8.66
C GLU A 220 -12.59 -4.05 7.90
N LEU A 221 -11.39 -4.08 8.50
CA LEU A 221 -10.23 -4.76 7.91
C LEU A 221 -10.46 -6.26 7.81
N VAL A 222 -11.00 -6.89 8.85
CA VAL A 222 -11.33 -8.33 8.85
C VAL A 222 -12.37 -8.66 7.78
N GLU A 223 -13.45 -7.89 7.68
CA GLU A 223 -14.47 -8.05 6.63
C GLU A 223 -13.86 -7.85 5.24
N TYR A 224 -12.99 -6.84 5.08
CA TYR A 224 -12.28 -6.58 3.84
C TYR A 224 -11.42 -7.78 3.41
N CYS A 225 -10.66 -8.37 4.35
CA CYS A 225 -9.83 -9.53 4.10
C CYS A 225 -10.66 -10.78 3.76
N ARG A 226 -11.82 -10.99 4.40
CA ARG A 226 -12.72 -12.13 4.11
C ARG A 226 -13.33 -12.08 2.71
N LEU A 227 -13.41 -10.91 2.09
CA LEU A 227 -13.85 -10.77 0.70
C LEU A 227 -12.79 -11.22 -0.31
N GLN A 228 -11.58 -11.53 0.15
CA GLN A 228 -10.47 -11.94 -0.69
C GLN A 228 -10.31 -13.45 -0.57
N ASP A 229 -10.32 -14.16 -1.71
CA ASP A 229 -10.23 -15.63 -1.73
C ASP A 229 -8.84 -16.16 -1.34
N ASP A 230 -7.91 -15.25 -1.06
CA ASP A 230 -6.50 -15.50 -1.01
C ASP A 230 -5.87 -15.29 0.38
N ILE A 231 -6.60 -14.73 1.35
CA ILE A 231 -6.12 -14.73 2.73
C ILE A 231 -6.67 -15.96 3.44
N ALA A 232 -5.79 -16.72 4.09
CA ALA A 232 -6.18 -17.88 4.86
C ALA A 232 -7.06 -17.46 6.06
N GLU A 233 -8.22 -18.11 6.24
CA GLU A 233 -9.21 -17.74 7.26
C GLU A 233 -8.66 -17.82 8.70
N ASP A 234 -7.65 -18.68 8.94
CA ASP A 234 -6.93 -18.74 10.20
C ASP A 234 -6.12 -17.48 10.48
N GLU A 235 -5.42 -16.91 9.48
CA GLU A 235 -4.73 -15.62 9.63
C GLU A 235 -5.72 -14.47 9.93
N ILE A 236 -6.89 -14.49 9.28
CA ILE A 236 -7.95 -13.49 9.52
C ILE A 236 -8.47 -13.59 10.96
N LYS A 237 -8.75 -14.81 11.43
CA LYS A 237 -9.23 -15.05 12.80
C LYS A 237 -8.23 -14.61 13.86
N GLN A 238 -6.94 -14.80 13.60
CA GLN A 238 -5.90 -14.33 14.53
C GLN A 238 -5.95 -12.82 14.72
N ILE A 239 -6.14 -12.04 13.65
CA ILE A 239 -6.29 -10.58 13.78
C ILE A 239 -7.59 -10.25 14.53
N GLU A 240 -8.71 -10.87 14.14
CA GLU A 240 -10.01 -10.62 14.75
C GLU A 240 -10.03 -10.86 16.27
N GLN A 241 -9.30 -11.88 16.74
CA GLN A 241 -9.34 -12.33 18.13
C GLN A 241 -8.16 -11.80 18.96
N GLU A 242 -6.98 -11.66 18.36
CA GLU A 242 -5.73 -11.46 19.09
C GLU A 242 -5.02 -10.14 18.75
N TYR A 243 -5.63 -9.25 17.96
CA TYR A 243 -4.97 -7.99 17.57
C TYR A 243 -4.39 -7.23 18.76
N HIS A 244 -5.17 -7.07 19.84
CA HIS A 244 -4.74 -6.36 21.05
C HIS A 244 -3.86 -7.19 22.00
N SER A 245 -3.75 -8.51 21.79
CA SER A 245 -2.86 -9.39 22.55
C SER A 245 -1.38 -9.18 22.18
N HIS A 246 -1.13 -8.57 21.02
CA HIS A 246 0.21 -8.28 20.52
C HIS A 246 0.41 -6.80 20.22
N THR A 247 1.67 -6.37 20.18
CA THR A 247 1.99 -4.98 19.82
C THR A 247 1.91 -4.77 18.31
N PRO A 248 1.68 -3.54 17.82
CA PRO A 248 1.68 -3.25 16.38
C PRO A 248 2.98 -3.65 15.66
N ILE A 249 4.13 -3.55 16.34
CA ILE A 249 5.44 -3.94 15.78
C ILE A 249 5.53 -5.47 15.65
N TRP A 250 4.97 -6.21 16.59
CA TRP A 250 4.88 -7.67 16.50
C TRP A 250 4.07 -8.06 15.25
N TRP A 251 2.87 -7.48 15.05
CA TRP A 251 2.06 -7.73 13.85
C TRP A 251 2.76 -7.34 12.55
N TYR A 252 3.50 -6.23 12.55
CA TYR A 252 4.25 -5.80 11.37
C TYR A 252 5.44 -6.70 11.03
N THR A 253 6.02 -7.40 12.00
CA THR A 253 7.20 -8.27 11.80
C THR A 253 6.85 -9.75 11.73
N ALA A 254 5.63 -10.12 12.14
CA ALA A 254 5.13 -11.48 12.04
C ALA A 254 4.93 -11.91 10.57
N PRO A 255 5.08 -13.21 10.25
CA PRO A 255 5.03 -13.71 8.88
C PRO A 255 3.63 -13.71 8.21
N TYR A 256 2.68 -12.96 8.75
CA TYR A 256 1.31 -12.82 8.24
C TYR A 256 1.19 -11.82 7.08
N PHE A 257 0.00 -11.72 6.49
CA PHE A 257 -0.25 -10.81 5.37
C PHE A 257 -0.13 -9.31 5.69
N ILE A 258 -0.18 -8.91 6.98
CA ILE A 258 -0.24 -7.50 7.41
C ILE A 258 0.93 -6.66 6.90
N HIS A 259 2.15 -7.17 7.02
CA HIS A 259 3.35 -6.49 6.53
C HIS A 259 3.28 -6.23 5.02
N SER A 260 2.99 -7.29 4.26
CA SER A 260 2.97 -7.26 2.80
C SER A 260 1.82 -6.40 2.27
N MET A 261 0.63 -6.49 2.88
CA MET A 261 -0.53 -5.66 2.56
C MET A 261 -0.27 -4.18 2.81
N LEU A 262 0.27 -3.84 3.99
CA LEU A 262 0.59 -2.46 4.32
C LEU A 262 1.63 -1.88 3.36
N ASN A 263 2.71 -2.63 3.11
CA ASN A 263 3.79 -2.14 2.26
C ASN A 263 3.35 -1.95 0.82
N ARG A 264 2.52 -2.84 0.29
CA ARG A 264 1.90 -2.67 -1.03
C ARG A 264 1.02 -1.42 -1.05
N GLY A 265 0.11 -1.30 -0.08
CA GLY A 265 -0.83 -0.18 0.01
C GLY A 265 -0.15 1.17 0.00
N LEU A 266 0.92 1.32 0.78
CA LEU A 266 1.74 2.53 0.79
C LEU A 266 2.55 2.73 -0.51
N ARG A 267 3.13 1.67 -1.07
CA ARG A 267 3.96 1.76 -2.29
C ARG A 267 3.16 2.24 -3.49
N VAL A 268 1.98 1.65 -3.71
CA VAL A 268 1.16 1.96 -4.88
C VAL A 268 0.07 2.98 -4.56
N LEU A 269 0.01 3.53 -3.34
CA LEU A 269 -1.08 4.39 -2.84
C LEU A 269 -2.45 3.76 -3.10
N ASP A 270 -2.66 2.52 -2.67
CA ASP A 270 -3.93 1.83 -2.79
C ASP A 270 -4.93 2.39 -1.77
N VAL A 271 -6.01 3.01 -2.25
CA VAL A 271 -6.96 3.73 -1.39
C VAL A 271 -7.71 2.79 -0.45
N ASP A 272 -8.12 1.63 -0.93
CA ASP A 272 -8.89 0.69 -0.12
C ASP A 272 -8.01 0.14 1.01
N ILE A 273 -6.78 -0.27 0.68
CA ILE A 273 -5.82 -0.74 1.69
C ILE A 273 -5.49 0.39 2.68
N ILE A 274 -5.21 1.61 2.21
CA ILE A 274 -4.87 2.73 3.09
C ILE A 274 -6.03 3.08 4.03
N LEU A 275 -7.28 3.03 3.56
CA LEU A 275 -8.46 3.23 4.41
C LEU A 275 -8.56 2.14 5.47
N LYS A 276 -8.50 0.87 5.05
CA LYS A 276 -8.67 -0.27 5.97
C LYS A 276 -7.50 -0.46 6.93
N MET A 277 -6.30 -0.02 6.57
CA MET A 277 -5.10 -0.11 7.41
C MET A 277 -4.70 1.22 8.06
N GLY A 278 -5.48 2.29 7.91
CA GLY A 278 -5.16 3.62 8.44
C GLY A 278 -4.90 3.60 9.95
N PHE A 279 -5.77 2.91 10.71
CA PHE A 279 -5.61 2.70 12.14
C PHE A 279 -4.29 1.98 12.47
N PHE A 280 -3.94 0.94 11.71
CA PHE A 280 -2.72 0.16 11.94
C PHE A 280 -1.45 0.99 11.66
N ILE A 281 -1.45 1.81 10.61
CA ILE A 281 -0.35 2.75 10.30
C ILE A 281 -0.11 3.68 11.49
N ARG A 282 -1.18 4.23 12.05
CA ARG A 282 -1.15 5.12 13.21
C ARG A 282 -0.63 4.39 14.46
N HIS A 283 -1.10 3.17 14.71
CA HIS A 283 -0.68 2.35 15.85
C HIS A 283 0.80 2.00 15.76
N LEU A 284 1.25 1.56 14.58
CA LEU A 284 2.65 1.23 14.33
C LEU A 284 3.56 2.45 14.49
N HIS A 285 3.18 3.61 13.93
CA HIS A 285 3.92 4.87 14.12
C HIS A 285 4.02 5.26 15.59
N ARG A 286 2.89 5.30 16.32
CA ARG A 286 2.85 5.68 17.74
C ARG A 286 3.67 4.74 18.63
N HIS A 287 3.64 3.44 18.34
CA HIS A 287 4.45 2.47 19.09
C HIS A 287 5.95 2.66 18.83
N ILE A 288 6.37 2.91 17.58
CA ILE A 288 7.76 3.26 17.25
C ILE A 288 8.16 4.57 17.95
N GLU A 289 7.31 5.60 17.95
CA GLU A 289 7.56 6.87 18.64
C GLU A 289 7.72 6.69 20.16
N GLN A 290 6.88 5.87 20.78
CA GLN A 290 6.99 5.55 22.20
C GLN A 290 8.33 4.88 22.52
N LEU A 291 8.72 3.85 21.74
CA LEU A 291 10.00 3.17 21.93
C LEU A 291 11.19 4.09 21.66
N HIS A 292 11.11 4.93 20.63
CA HIS A 292 12.12 5.93 20.30
C HIS A 292 12.41 6.82 21.52
N ARG A 293 11.37 7.42 22.10
CA ARG A 293 11.49 8.26 23.32
C ARG A 293 12.11 7.51 24.49
N GLN A 294 11.70 6.26 24.71
CA GLN A 294 12.25 5.43 25.80
C GLN A 294 13.73 5.11 25.59
N GLN A 295 14.14 4.84 24.35
CA GLN A 295 15.49 4.42 23.99
C GLN A 295 16.47 5.59 23.90
N GLN A 296 16.02 6.77 23.49
CA GLN A 296 16.86 7.97 23.41
C GLN A 296 17.52 8.33 24.74
N SER A 297 16.78 8.23 25.86
CA SER A 297 17.32 8.50 27.20
C SER A 297 18.49 7.59 27.59
N LYS A 298 18.67 6.47 26.88
CA LYS A 298 19.68 5.44 27.12
C LYS A 298 20.66 5.30 25.96
N ALA A 299 20.51 6.13 24.92
CA ALA A 299 21.29 5.99 23.70
C ALA A 299 22.76 6.40 23.94
N PRO A 300 23.73 5.65 23.40
CA PRO A 300 25.12 6.09 23.40
C PRO A 300 25.25 7.42 22.66
N THR A 301 26.18 8.26 23.08
CA THR A 301 26.49 9.55 22.42
C THR A 301 27.16 9.41 21.04
N GLY A 302 27.37 8.19 20.56
CA GLY A 302 28.00 7.89 19.27
C GLY A 302 27.00 7.80 18.13
N LEU A 303 27.53 7.91 16.90
CA LEU A 303 26.75 7.70 15.68
C LEU A 303 26.20 6.26 15.64
N LEU A 304 24.91 6.13 15.37
CA LEU A 304 24.29 4.84 15.09
C LEU A 304 24.44 4.53 13.61
N GLN A 305 24.91 3.33 13.30
CA GLN A 305 25.00 2.84 11.92
C GLN A 305 24.09 1.63 11.74
N VAL A 306 23.25 1.69 10.71
CA VAL A 306 22.35 0.61 10.30
C VAL A 306 22.48 0.36 8.81
N TYR A 307 22.07 -0.83 8.39
CA TYR A 307 22.27 -1.34 7.05
C TYR A 307 20.96 -1.83 6.46
N ARG A 308 20.80 -1.66 5.15
CA ARG A 308 19.71 -2.28 4.40
C ARG A 308 20.22 -2.73 3.05
N GLY A 309 20.00 -3.99 2.71
CA GLY A 309 20.23 -4.51 1.37
C GLY A 309 18.91 -4.65 0.62
N GLN A 310 18.91 -4.35 -0.67
CA GLN A 310 17.76 -4.59 -1.55
C GLN A 310 18.17 -4.51 -3.03
N GLY A 311 17.26 -4.95 -3.91
CA GLY A 311 17.30 -4.56 -5.31
C GLY A 311 16.78 -3.14 -5.52
N LEU A 312 17.30 -2.46 -6.54
CA LEU A 312 16.79 -1.18 -7.01
C LEU A 312 16.69 -1.20 -8.53
N SER A 313 15.56 -0.74 -9.08
CA SER A 313 15.38 -0.67 -10.53
C SER A 313 16.48 0.18 -11.17
N LEU A 314 16.86 -0.13 -12.42
CA LEU A 314 17.85 0.68 -13.14
C LEU A 314 17.42 2.14 -13.24
N GLN A 315 16.12 2.39 -13.43
CA GLN A 315 15.58 3.75 -13.50
C GLN A 315 15.75 4.51 -12.18
N ASP A 316 15.39 3.91 -11.05
CA ASP A 316 15.52 4.56 -9.74
C ASP A 316 16.98 4.70 -9.33
N PHE A 317 17.85 3.79 -9.77
CA PHE A 317 19.29 3.91 -9.55
C PHE A 317 19.88 5.10 -10.31
N GLU A 318 19.48 5.34 -11.56
CA GLU A 318 19.92 6.53 -12.30
C GLU A 318 19.39 7.83 -11.66
N LYS A 319 18.14 7.86 -11.21
CA LYS A 319 17.61 9.00 -10.42
C LYS A 319 18.43 9.22 -9.14
N MET A 320 18.80 8.16 -8.44
CA MET A 320 19.63 8.24 -7.24
C MET A 320 21.01 8.83 -7.52
N LYS A 321 21.66 8.41 -8.61
CA LYS A 321 22.95 8.98 -9.04
C LYS A 321 22.84 10.46 -9.34
N GLN A 322 21.79 10.88 -10.06
CA GLN A 322 21.52 12.28 -10.38
C GLN A 322 21.23 13.12 -9.12
N THR A 323 20.69 12.50 -8.07
CA THR A 323 20.34 13.14 -6.80
C THR A 323 21.47 13.03 -5.76
N LYS A 324 22.70 12.65 -6.15
CA LYS A 324 23.85 12.62 -5.23
C LYS A 324 24.08 14.00 -4.60
N GLY A 325 24.28 14.03 -3.28
CA GLY A 325 24.34 15.25 -2.45
C GLY A 325 22.96 15.81 -2.06
N GLY A 326 21.89 15.39 -2.75
CA GLY A 326 20.50 15.71 -2.47
C GLY A 326 19.83 14.77 -1.46
N LEU A 327 18.50 14.80 -1.43
CA LEU A 327 17.68 14.06 -0.46
C LEU A 327 16.88 12.95 -1.14
N MET A 328 16.73 11.83 -0.42
CA MET A 328 15.82 10.74 -0.75
C MET A 328 14.97 10.37 0.45
N SER A 329 13.79 9.83 0.21
CA SER A 329 12.90 9.32 1.25
C SER A 329 12.51 7.88 1.00
N PHE A 330 12.46 7.10 2.07
CA PHE A 330 11.76 5.81 2.09
C PHE A 330 10.32 6.06 2.54
N ASN A 331 9.35 5.82 1.67
CA ASN A 331 7.96 6.18 1.90
C ASN A 331 7.20 5.14 2.76
N ASN A 332 7.68 3.90 2.76
CA ASN A 332 7.21 2.82 3.63
C ASN A 332 7.86 2.89 5.02
N PHE A 333 7.35 2.10 5.97
CA PHE A 333 8.11 1.76 7.17
C PHE A 333 9.40 1.06 6.76
N LEU A 334 10.52 1.43 7.38
CA LEU A 334 11.85 1.04 6.92
C LEU A 334 12.53 0.14 7.93
N SER A 335 12.54 -1.15 7.62
CA SER A 335 13.31 -2.17 8.35
C SER A 335 14.79 -2.10 7.98
N THR A 336 15.66 -2.04 8.98
CA THR A 336 17.11 -2.03 8.83
C THR A 336 17.77 -2.99 9.81
N SER A 337 18.97 -3.46 9.51
CA SER A 337 19.73 -4.35 10.37
C SER A 337 20.96 -3.64 10.93
N ARG A 338 21.32 -3.93 12.18
CA ARG A 338 22.64 -3.56 12.74
C ARG A 338 23.76 -4.45 12.23
N ASN A 339 23.44 -5.53 11.51
CA ASN A 339 24.42 -6.44 10.92
C ASN A 339 24.55 -6.18 9.42
N ARG A 340 25.71 -5.64 9.02
CA ARG A 340 26.05 -5.37 7.62
C ARG A 340 25.95 -6.62 6.75
N ASP A 341 26.41 -7.75 7.26
CA ASP A 341 26.51 -8.99 6.49
C ASP A 341 25.14 -9.55 6.12
N ILE A 342 24.15 -9.44 7.02
CA ILE A 342 22.77 -9.85 6.72
C ILE A 342 22.24 -9.03 5.54
N SER A 343 22.43 -7.71 5.58
CA SER A 343 22.00 -6.81 4.51
C SER A 343 22.72 -7.10 3.18
N LEU A 344 24.03 -7.28 3.22
CA LEU A 344 24.83 -7.48 2.02
C LEU A 344 24.62 -8.87 1.40
N LYS A 345 24.78 -9.94 2.19
CA LYS A 345 24.82 -11.32 1.72
C LYS A 345 23.43 -11.85 1.37
N ASN A 346 22.40 -11.51 2.16
CA ASN A 346 21.07 -12.10 1.99
C ASN A 346 20.18 -11.28 1.05
N PHE A 347 20.45 -9.98 0.88
CA PHE A 347 19.55 -9.10 0.12
C PHE A 347 20.23 -8.37 -1.03
N ALA A 348 21.31 -7.60 -0.78
CA ALA A 348 21.93 -6.80 -1.83
C ALA A 348 22.60 -7.65 -2.92
N ARG A 349 23.44 -8.62 -2.54
CA ARG A 349 24.17 -9.47 -3.49
C ARG A 349 23.23 -10.35 -4.33
N PRO A 350 22.23 -11.05 -3.77
CA PRO A 350 21.26 -11.80 -4.58
C PRO A 350 20.47 -10.91 -5.55
N ALA A 351 20.12 -9.68 -5.14
CA ALA A 351 19.41 -8.75 -6.01
C ALA A 351 20.26 -8.28 -7.21
N ALA A 352 21.59 -8.25 -7.09
CA ALA A 352 22.47 -7.89 -8.20
C ALA A 352 22.45 -8.91 -9.37
N LEU A 353 21.87 -10.10 -9.15
CA LEU A 353 21.70 -11.14 -10.18
C LEU A 353 20.53 -10.86 -11.13
N ASP A 354 19.55 -10.04 -10.74
CA ASP A 354 18.42 -9.68 -11.60
C ASP A 354 18.86 -8.67 -12.67
N THR A 355 18.71 -9.02 -13.94
CA THR A 355 19.11 -8.17 -15.08
C THR A 355 18.40 -6.81 -15.11
N ASN A 356 17.24 -6.66 -14.48
CA ASN A 356 16.47 -5.41 -14.47
C ASN A 356 16.73 -4.51 -13.25
N SER A 357 17.59 -4.93 -12.32
CA SER A 357 17.89 -4.17 -11.10
C SER A 357 19.36 -4.25 -10.71
N VAL A 358 19.80 -3.35 -9.82
CA VAL A 358 21.13 -3.42 -9.20
C VAL A 358 20.99 -3.80 -7.73
N GLY A 359 22.01 -4.48 -7.20
CA GLY A 359 22.10 -4.75 -5.77
C GLY A 359 22.60 -3.51 -5.04
N ILE A 360 21.84 -3.01 -4.07
CA ILE A 360 22.22 -1.86 -3.25
C ILE A 360 22.38 -2.29 -1.79
N LEU A 361 23.54 -1.96 -1.22
CA LEU A 361 23.75 -1.91 0.22
C LEU A 361 23.70 -0.44 0.66
N PHE A 362 22.61 -0.05 1.32
CA PHE A 362 22.55 1.21 2.03
C PHE A 362 23.32 1.10 3.35
N VAL A 363 24.21 2.05 3.58
CA VAL A 363 24.90 2.28 4.85
C VAL A 363 24.38 3.59 5.41
N MET A 364 23.54 3.51 6.43
CA MET A 364 22.82 4.65 6.99
C MET A 364 23.45 5.07 8.31
N THR A 365 23.91 6.31 8.37
CA THR A 365 24.46 6.94 9.58
C THR A 365 23.41 7.84 10.21
N ILE A 366 23.18 7.66 11.50
CA ILE A 366 22.23 8.43 12.30
C ILE A 366 22.99 9.10 13.43
N ASP A 367 22.93 10.43 13.48
CA ASP A 367 23.40 11.20 14.63
C ASP A 367 22.25 11.36 15.64
N PRO A 368 22.33 10.77 16.85
CA PRO A 368 21.31 10.92 17.87
C PRO A 368 21.00 12.39 18.23
N LYS A 369 21.92 13.33 18.02
CA LYS A 369 21.73 14.76 18.32
C LYS A 369 20.77 15.45 17.36
N VAL A 370 20.63 14.95 16.14
CA VAL A 370 19.68 15.48 15.15
C VAL A 370 18.27 14.94 15.38
N CYS A 371 18.14 13.98 16.30
CA CYS A 371 16.90 13.27 16.62
C CYS A 371 16.15 13.87 17.82
N ASP A 372 16.26 15.17 18.10
CA ASP A 372 15.68 15.78 19.32
C ASP A 372 14.20 15.38 19.57
N ALA A 373 13.95 14.96 20.82
CA ALA A 373 12.80 14.17 21.28
C ALA A 373 11.41 14.84 21.13
N SER A 374 11.35 16.14 20.88
CA SER A 374 10.14 16.95 20.98
C SER A 374 9.51 17.33 19.64
N SER A 375 10.12 16.94 18.51
CA SER A 375 9.56 17.27 17.19
C SER A 375 9.82 16.27 16.08
N SER A 376 10.62 15.20 16.27
CA SER A 376 10.98 14.31 15.16
C SER A 376 9.74 13.74 14.45
N LEU A 377 9.52 14.17 13.21
CA LEU A 377 8.45 13.64 12.35
C LEU A 377 8.73 12.17 12.00
N THR A 378 9.95 11.68 12.20
CA THR A 378 10.43 10.38 11.74
C THR A 378 11.08 9.58 12.88
N PRO A 379 10.26 9.05 13.81
CA PRO A 379 10.77 8.22 14.89
C PRO A 379 11.31 6.88 14.36
N PHE A 380 12.26 6.32 15.09
CA PHE A 380 12.82 4.99 14.84
C PHE A 380 13.13 4.28 16.15
N ALA A 381 13.11 2.96 16.17
CA ALA A 381 13.40 2.20 17.38
C ALA A 381 14.15 0.92 17.07
N ASP A 382 15.01 0.50 18.01
CA ASP A 382 15.46 -0.88 18.10
C ASP A 382 14.26 -1.74 18.51
N VAL A 383 13.88 -2.68 17.65
CA VAL A 383 12.68 -3.52 17.83
C VAL A 383 13.01 -4.95 18.22
N THR A 384 14.30 -5.24 18.44
CA THR A 384 14.84 -6.57 18.75
C THR A 384 14.04 -7.30 19.83
N LYS A 385 13.53 -6.58 20.85
CA LYS A 385 12.82 -7.17 22.00
C LYS A 385 11.29 -7.28 21.85
N VAL A 386 10.70 -6.61 20.87
CA VAL A 386 9.23 -6.48 20.74
C VAL A 386 8.70 -7.02 19.41
N SER A 387 9.60 -7.30 18.45
CA SER A 387 9.26 -7.94 17.20
C SER A 387 8.86 -9.40 17.39
N TYR A 388 8.24 -9.97 16.36
CA TYR A 388 7.89 -11.38 16.31
C TYR A 388 9.09 -12.30 16.56
N TYR A 389 10.27 -11.91 16.08
CA TYR A 389 11.50 -12.71 16.16
C TYR A 389 12.23 -12.64 17.52
N GLN A 390 11.70 -11.89 18.51
CA GLN A 390 12.10 -11.94 19.92
C GLN A 390 13.62 -12.02 20.18
N GLY A 391 14.41 -11.19 19.52
CA GLY A 391 15.84 -11.06 19.77
C GLY A 391 16.76 -11.73 18.76
N GLN A 392 16.21 -12.56 17.87
CA GLN A 392 16.98 -13.23 16.82
C GLN A 392 17.50 -12.23 15.77
N GLU A 393 16.72 -11.18 15.50
CA GLU A 393 17.08 -10.12 14.56
C GLU A 393 17.43 -8.82 15.28
N LYS A 394 18.59 -8.25 14.97
CA LYS A 394 19.03 -6.93 15.46
C LYS A 394 18.47 -5.83 14.58
N GLU A 395 17.15 -5.71 14.57
CA GLU A 395 16.40 -4.81 13.70
C GLU A 395 16.23 -3.42 14.31
N THR A 396 16.42 -2.39 13.49
CA THR A 396 15.99 -1.02 13.77
C THR A 396 14.93 -0.62 12.75
N LEU A 397 13.74 -0.28 13.23
CA LEU A 397 12.58 0.05 12.42
C LEU A 397 12.33 1.56 12.45
N PHE A 398 12.27 2.18 11.28
CA PHE A 398 11.90 3.59 11.13
C PHE A 398 10.46 3.72 10.66
N SER A 399 9.84 4.83 11.03
CA SER A 399 8.52 5.18 10.51
C SER A 399 8.51 5.49 9.01
N THR A 400 7.32 5.67 8.43
CA THR A 400 7.14 6.06 7.03
C THR A 400 7.75 7.42 6.73
N HIS A 401 8.04 7.67 5.45
CA HIS A 401 8.63 8.91 4.98
C HIS A 401 9.92 9.29 5.71
N THR A 402 10.84 8.34 5.86
CA THR A 402 12.15 8.60 6.49
C THR A 402 13.10 9.21 5.45
N ILE A 403 13.63 10.40 5.73
CA ILE A 403 14.46 11.19 4.81
C ILE A 403 15.95 11.01 5.12
N PHE A 404 16.74 10.82 4.08
CA PHE A 404 18.19 10.73 4.12
C PHE A 404 18.83 11.62 3.05
N ARG A 405 20.03 12.12 3.35
CA ARG A 405 20.93 12.72 2.35
C ARG A 405 21.77 11.63 1.70
N ILE A 406 21.93 11.71 0.37
CA ILE A 406 22.79 10.79 -0.39
C ILE A 406 24.21 11.34 -0.40
N ASP A 407 25.09 10.79 0.43
CA ASP A 407 26.46 11.31 0.55
C ASP A 407 27.38 10.74 -0.53
N LYS A 408 27.36 9.41 -0.68
CA LYS A 408 28.28 8.68 -1.55
C LYS A 408 27.60 7.48 -2.19
N ILE A 409 27.98 7.20 -3.43
CA ILE A 409 27.56 6.02 -4.19
C ILE A 409 28.84 5.41 -4.76
N GLU A 410 29.12 4.17 -4.38
CA GLU A 410 30.35 3.46 -4.76
C GLU A 410 30.05 2.05 -5.18
N ARG A 411 30.81 1.53 -6.14
CA ARG A 411 30.70 0.13 -6.52
C ARG A 411 31.39 -0.75 -5.46
N ILE A 412 30.74 -1.84 -5.06
CA ILE A 412 31.37 -2.88 -4.25
C ILE A 412 32.07 -3.84 -5.21
N VAL A 413 33.36 -4.10 -4.97
CA VAL A 413 34.09 -5.12 -5.71
C VAL A 413 33.58 -6.49 -5.25
N ASP A 414 33.08 -7.28 -6.20
CA ASP A 414 32.55 -8.62 -5.98
C ASP A 414 32.98 -9.53 -7.13
N ASP A 415 33.38 -10.76 -6.80
CA ASP A 415 33.93 -11.70 -7.78
C ASP A 415 32.88 -12.22 -8.78
N HIS A 416 31.59 -12.08 -8.45
CA HIS A 416 30.51 -12.67 -9.24
C HIS A 416 29.68 -11.64 -10.02
N THR A 417 29.77 -10.35 -9.69
CA THR A 417 28.94 -9.31 -10.30
C THR A 417 29.58 -7.93 -10.21
N ASP A 418 29.40 -7.12 -11.24
CA ASP A 418 29.78 -5.70 -11.26
C ASP A 418 28.63 -4.76 -10.92
N ARG A 419 27.47 -5.32 -10.54
CA ARG A 419 26.18 -4.62 -10.36
C ARG A 419 25.81 -4.41 -8.90
N LEU A 420 26.79 -4.49 -8.02
CA LEU A 420 26.65 -4.34 -6.57
C LEU A 420 27.22 -2.99 -6.13
N TRP A 421 26.44 -2.22 -5.39
CA TRP A 421 26.76 -0.86 -5.00
C TRP A 421 26.54 -0.61 -3.51
N GLN A 422 27.38 0.22 -2.92
CA GLN A 422 27.22 0.80 -1.60
C GLN A 422 26.73 2.24 -1.75
N VAL A 423 25.69 2.58 -0.98
CA VAL A 423 25.16 3.94 -0.92
C VAL A 423 25.22 4.41 0.52
N ASN A 424 26.05 5.42 0.78
CA ASN A 424 26.18 6.02 2.10
C ASN A 424 25.13 7.11 2.25
N LEU A 425 24.34 7.00 3.31
CA LEU A 425 23.22 7.87 3.62
C LEU A 425 23.41 8.47 5.00
N THR A 426 23.13 9.77 5.14
CA THR A 426 23.06 10.45 6.43
C THR A 426 21.60 10.78 6.75
N PHE A 427 21.12 10.31 7.89
CA PHE A 427 19.78 10.65 8.37
C PHE A 427 19.71 12.13 8.70
N THR A 428 18.70 12.81 8.15
CA THR A 428 18.63 14.27 8.25
C THR A 428 17.71 14.78 9.35
N GLY A 429 16.95 13.89 10.00
CA GLY A 429 15.89 14.30 10.94
C GLY A 429 14.94 15.31 10.30
N ASN A 430 14.64 16.38 11.02
CA ASN A 430 13.68 17.42 10.61
C ASN A 430 14.30 18.70 10.04
N ASP A 431 15.64 18.78 9.95
CA ASP A 431 16.32 20.06 9.78
C ASP A 431 16.49 20.47 8.31
N HIS A 432 15.37 20.71 7.63
CA HIS A 432 15.35 21.28 6.28
C HIS A 432 14.39 22.45 6.21
N HIS A 433 14.92 23.65 6.45
CA HIS A 433 14.16 24.91 6.38
C HIS A 433 13.35 25.05 5.07
N ASP A 434 13.92 24.66 3.94
CA ASP A 434 13.27 24.79 2.63
C ASP A 434 12.12 23.78 2.43
N LEU A 435 12.30 22.53 2.87
CA LEU A 435 11.22 21.53 2.84
C LEU A 435 10.09 21.92 3.79
N ASN A 436 10.44 22.43 4.97
CA ASN A 436 9.46 22.89 5.95
C ASN A 436 8.67 24.10 5.44
N THR A 437 9.31 25.03 4.73
CA THR A 437 8.66 26.19 4.12
C THR A 437 7.70 25.75 3.00
N LEU A 438 8.15 24.85 2.11
CA LEU A 438 7.31 24.33 1.03
C LEU A 438 6.12 23.51 1.59
N ALA A 439 6.38 22.65 2.58
CA ALA A 439 5.33 21.90 3.27
C ALA A 439 4.32 22.85 3.93
N ALA A 440 4.76 23.91 4.61
CA ALA A 440 3.89 24.91 5.22
C ALA A 440 3.01 25.63 4.17
N HIS A 441 3.58 25.97 3.01
CA HIS A 441 2.81 26.56 1.91
C HIS A 441 1.74 25.59 1.38
N ILE A 442 2.10 24.33 1.16
CA ILE A 442 1.14 23.31 0.70
C ILE A 442 0.08 23.06 1.77
N ARG A 443 0.46 22.97 3.06
CA ARG A 443 -0.47 22.86 4.20
C ARG A 443 -1.47 24.01 4.17
N LYS A 444 -1.03 25.26 4.08
CA LYS A 444 -1.94 26.43 4.01
C LYS A 444 -2.93 26.33 2.86
N LYS A 445 -2.51 25.81 1.69
CA LYS A 445 -3.39 25.60 0.53
C LYS A 445 -4.39 24.45 0.74
N LEU A 446 -4.03 23.44 1.53
CA LEU A 446 -4.87 22.29 1.84
C LEU A 446 -5.76 22.52 3.08
N SER A 447 -5.31 23.29 4.06
CA SER A 447 -5.88 23.38 5.42
C SER A 447 -7.13 24.26 5.53
N LEU A 448 -7.44 25.07 4.52
CA LEU A 448 -8.47 26.09 4.67
C LEU A 448 -9.90 25.53 4.83
N MET A 449 -10.18 24.25 4.54
CA MET A 449 -11.57 23.73 4.56
C MET A 449 -11.76 22.20 4.81
N THR A 450 -10.70 21.37 4.95
CA THR A 450 -10.86 19.89 4.95
C THR A 450 -9.92 19.19 5.92
N THR A 451 -10.43 18.26 6.72
CA THR A 451 -9.69 17.39 7.65
C THR A 451 -9.86 15.91 7.28
N GLY A 452 -9.07 15.04 7.93
CA GLY A 452 -9.19 13.58 7.80
C GLY A 452 -9.13 13.04 6.36
N TRP A 453 -9.93 12.01 6.07
CA TRP A 453 -9.97 11.35 4.77
C TRP A 453 -10.29 12.29 3.60
N SER A 454 -11.09 13.34 3.82
CA SER A 454 -11.37 14.34 2.78
C SER A 454 -10.10 15.10 2.35
N ARG A 455 -9.21 15.38 3.29
CA ARG A 455 -7.90 16.00 3.02
C ARG A 455 -7.00 15.06 2.23
N LEU A 456 -7.05 13.75 2.49
CA LEU A 456 -6.33 12.74 1.71
C LEU A 456 -6.78 12.75 0.24
N GLY A 457 -8.08 12.80 -0.03
CA GLY A 457 -8.59 12.89 -1.41
C GLY A 457 -8.06 14.10 -2.18
N ARG A 458 -7.95 15.25 -1.51
CA ARG A 458 -7.38 16.46 -2.13
C ARG A 458 -5.90 16.30 -2.42
N ILE A 459 -5.16 15.62 -1.55
CA ILE A 459 -3.75 15.30 -1.77
C ILE A 459 -3.62 14.39 -3.00
N LEU A 460 -4.41 13.32 -3.08
CA LEU A 460 -4.45 12.39 -4.22
C LEU A 460 -4.72 13.12 -5.55
N SER A 461 -5.70 14.02 -5.59
CA SER A 461 -5.99 14.84 -6.77
C SER A 461 -4.80 15.72 -7.17
N LYS A 462 -4.04 16.25 -6.19
CA LYS A 462 -2.89 17.12 -6.46
C LYS A 462 -1.66 16.39 -6.99
N ILE A 463 -1.51 15.11 -6.67
CA ILE A 463 -0.43 14.27 -7.21
C ILE A 463 -0.82 13.54 -8.49
N GLY A 464 -1.90 13.96 -9.15
CA GLY A 464 -2.37 13.36 -10.40
C GLY A 464 -3.03 11.99 -10.23
N GLN A 465 -3.34 11.58 -9.00
CA GLN A 465 -4.04 10.33 -8.69
C GLN A 465 -5.56 10.58 -8.67
N SER A 466 -6.11 11.18 -9.72
CA SER A 466 -7.52 11.60 -9.78
C SER A 466 -8.49 10.43 -9.66
N ALA A 467 -8.24 9.31 -10.35
CA ALA A 467 -9.06 8.09 -10.25
C ALA A 467 -9.15 7.56 -8.81
N LYS A 468 -8.07 7.67 -8.05
CA LYS A 468 -8.03 7.27 -6.65
C LYS A 468 -8.73 8.26 -5.73
N ALA A 469 -8.59 9.55 -6.02
CA ALA A 469 -9.34 10.58 -5.30
C ALA A 469 -10.84 10.40 -5.51
N GLU A 470 -11.27 10.08 -6.74
CA GLU A 470 -12.65 9.75 -7.07
C GLU A 470 -13.14 8.55 -6.25
N GLN A 471 -12.41 7.43 -6.31
CA GLN A 471 -12.72 6.22 -5.52
C GLN A 471 -12.89 6.55 -4.03
N LEU A 472 -11.95 7.32 -3.46
CA LEU A 472 -12.02 7.72 -2.07
C LEU A 472 -13.28 8.54 -1.78
N TYR A 473 -13.57 9.57 -2.57
CA TYR A 473 -14.76 10.41 -2.32
C TYR A 473 -16.08 9.67 -2.54
N GLN A 474 -16.12 8.69 -3.45
CA GLN A 474 -17.29 7.82 -3.61
C GLN A 474 -17.50 6.95 -2.36
N LEU A 475 -16.43 6.43 -1.75
CA LEU A 475 -16.51 5.68 -0.50
C LEU A 475 -16.98 6.58 0.66
N LEU A 476 -16.36 7.75 0.81
CA LEU A 476 -16.75 8.72 1.84
C LEU A 476 -18.19 9.20 1.68
N LEU A 477 -18.68 9.35 0.45
CA LEU A 477 -20.06 9.73 0.19
C LEU A 477 -21.06 8.65 0.61
N LYS A 478 -20.73 7.36 0.41
CA LYS A 478 -21.56 6.23 0.87
C LYS A 478 -21.65 6.16 2.40
N GLU A 479 -20.59 6.58 3.09
CA GLU A 479 -20.49 6.56 4.55
C GLU A 479 -20.87 7.89 5.22
N ALA A 480 -21.26 8.90 4.43
CA ALA A 480 -21.55 10.24 4.93
C ALA A 480 -22.76 10.25 5.88
N SER A 481 -22.55 10.72 7.10
CA SER A 481 -23.57 10.77 8.16
C SER A 481 -24.33 12.09 8.24
N SER A 482 -23.92 13.10 7.46
CA SER A 482 -24.54 14.43 7.46
C SER A 482 -24.67 15.02 6.05
N ASP A 483 -25.69 15.88 5.86
CA ASP A 483 -25.88 16.63 4.60
C ASP A 483 -24.67 17.51 4.27
N ASN A 484 -23.99 18.02 5.29
CA ASN A 484 -22.78 18.83 5.11
C ASN A 484 -21.61 18.00 4.55
N ASP A 485 -21.43 16.78 5.05
CA ASP A 485 -20.43 15.85 4.53
C ASP A 485 -20.76 15.43 3.10
N GLN A 486 -22.03 15.11 2.82
CA GLN A 486 -22.49 14.80 1.48
C GLN A 486 -22.24 15.97 0.51
N ALA A 487 -22.60 17.20 0.89
CA ALA A 487 -22.35 18.38 0.08
C ALA A 487 -20.85 18.61 -0.18
N ASN A 488 -20.01 18.43 0.84
CA ASN A 488 -18.55 18.55 0.70
C ASN A 488 -18.00 17.47 -0.25
N TYR A 489 -18.33 16.20 -0.05
CA TYR A 489 -17.83 15.10 -0.88
C TYR A 489 -18.31 15.21 -2.33
N ASN A 490 -19.57 15.59 -2.56
CA ASN A 490 -20.06 15.89 -3.91
C ASN A 490 -19.31 17.06 -4.56
N SER A 491 -19.01 18.12 -3.80
CA SER A 491 -18.20 19.24 -4.31
C SER A 491 -16.79 18.80 -4.69
N GLN A 492 -16.15 17.93 -3.89
CA GLN A 492 -14.83 17.39 -4.24
C GLN A 492 -14.90 16.44 -5.44
N LEU A 493 -15.92 15.60 -5.56
CA LEU A 493 -16.14 14.75 -6.75
C LEU A 493 -16.28 15.60 -8.02
N GLY A 494 -17.07 16.68 -7.98
CA GLY A 494 -17.18 17.60 -9.12
C GLY A 494 -15.82 18.19 -9.54
N ARG A 495 -14.94 18.50 -8.58
CA ARG A 495 -13.57 18.94 -8.87
C ARG A 495 -12.70 17.82 -9.46
N VAL A 496 -12.86 16.59 -8.99
CA VAL A 496 -12.13 15.44 -9.53
C VAL A 496 -12.55 15.17 -10.98
N PHE A 497 -13.85 15.16 -11.27
CA PHE A 497 -14.35 15.01 -12.64
C PHE A 497 -13.88 16.14 -13.57
N PHE A 498 -13.89 17.39 -13.09
CA PHE A 498 -13.32 18.51 -13.84
C PHE A 498 -11.84 18.29 -14.18
N LEU A 499 -11.05 17.75 -13.25
CA LEU A 499 -9.64 17.41 -13.49
C LEU A 499 -9.46 16.22 -14.45
N GLN A 500 -10.42 15.30 -14.50
CA GLN A 500 -10.41 14.13 -15.40
C GLN A 500 -10.93 14.43 -16.82
N GLN A 501 -11.49 15.61 -17.06
CA GLN A 501 -12.17 15.99 -18.32
C GLN A 501 -13.39 15.12 -18.70
N HIS A 502 -13.95 14.35 -17.76
CA HIS A 502 -15.21 13.65 -17.96
C HIS A 502 -16.39 14.57 -17.61
N TRP A 503 -17.08 15.07 -18.64
CA TRP A 503 -18.43 15.63 -18.51
C TRP A 503 -19.39 14.83 -19.39
N ASP A 504 -19.83 13.68 -18.87
CA ASP A 504 -21.07 13.05 -19.33
C ASP A 504 -22.03 12.96 -18.13
N GLY A 505 -22.87 13.99 -18.00
CA GLY A 505 -24.13 13.94 -17.26
C GLY A 505 -24.07 13.89 -15.73
N ILE A 506 -23.92 15.05 -15.08
CA ILE A 506 -24.52 15.28 -13.76
C ILE A 506 -25.39 16.53 -13.86
N LEU A 507 -26.68 16.31 -14.12
CA LEU A 507 -27.80 17.20 -13.82
C LEU A 507 -28.84 16.41 -13.04
#